data_AF-A0A0P9UIL1-F1
#
_entry.id   AF-A0A0P9UIL1-F1
#
_cell.length_a   1.000
_cell.length_b   1.000
_cell.length_c   1.000
_cell.angle_alpha   90.00
_cell.angle_beta   90.00
_cell.angle_gamma   90.00
#
_symmetry.space_group_name_H-M   'P 1'
#
loop_
_entity.id
_entity.type
_entity.pdbx_description
1 polymer ?
#
loop_
_entity_poly.entity_id
_entity_poly.type
_entity_poly.pdbx_seq_one_letter_code
_entity_poly.pdbx_strand_id
1 'polypeptide(L)'
;MRAFEEEIFGPVAVVVSFSTDEEAIELANRSEYGLAAAVISPNVGRATAIGDRLRCGMLHINDQTVADECINSFGGRGASGNGCSAGSPSDWEEYSQWQWVTVKNQAPTYPF
;
A
#
# COMPACT_ATOMS: atom_id res chain seq x y z
N MET A 1 10.94 -20.26 -6.63
CA MET A 1 11.06 -20.46 -8.11
C MET A 1 11.01 -19.07 -8.70
N ARG A 2 11.93 -18.70 -9.60
CA ARG A 2 12.07 -17.30 -10.06
C ARG A 2 10.75 -16.68 -10.53
N ALA A 3 9.95 -17.41 -11.32
CA ALA A 3 8.66 -16.91 -11.80
C ALA A 3 7.66 -16.53 -10.67
N PHE A 4 7.78 -17.14 -9.49
CA PHE A 4 6.93 -16.81 -8.34
C PHE A 4 7.44 -15.60 -7.54
N GLU A 5 8.74 -15.30 -7.61
CA GLU A 5 9.41 -14.31 -6.76
C GLU A 5 9.74 -13.01 -7.51
N GLU A 6 9.95 -13.08 -8.83
CA GLU A 6 10.39 -11.96 -9.67
C GLU A 6 9.24 -11.41 -10.51
N GLU A 7 9.24 -10.10 -10.74
CA GLU A 7 8.30 -9.43 -11.65
C GLU A 7 8.58 -9.83 -13.11
N ILE A 8 7.59 -10.46 -13.76
CA ILE A 8 7.74 -10.97 -15.15
C ILE A 8 7.50 -9.85 -16.19
N PHE A 9 6.61 -8.91 -15.89
CA PHE A 9 6.22 -7.79 -16.78
C PHE A 9 5.76 -8.23 -18.19
N GLY A 10 5.07 -9.37 -18.27
CA GLY A 10 4.52 -9.95 -19.49
C GLY A 10 3.22 -10.72 -19.22
N PRO A 11 2.58 -11.30 -20.25
CA PRO A 11 1.28 -11.96 -20.14
C PRO A 11 1.38 -13.35 -19.51
N VAL A 12 1.95 -13.44 -18.31
CA VAL A 12 2.19 -14.68 -17.56
C VAL A 12 1.70 -14.50 -16.12
N ALA A 13 0.77 -15.36 -15.70
CA ALA A 13 0.30 -15.42 -14.31
C ALA A 13 0.74 -16.73 -13.66
N VAL A 14 1.31 -16.64 -12.46
CA VAL A 14 1.71 -17.82 -11.68
C VAL A 14 0.59 -18.19 -10.73
N VAL A 15 0.17 -19.46 -10.78
CA VAL A 15 -0.89 -20.01 -9.92
C VAL A 15 -0.25 -20.87 -8.84
N VAL A 16 -0.57 -20.57 -7.59
CA VAL A 16 -0.10 -21.32 -6.41
C VAL A 16 -1.30 -21.73 -5.58
N SER A 17 -1.36 -23.00 -5.21
CA SER A 17 -2.38 -23.54 -4.30
C SER A 17 -1.97 -23.31 -2.85
N PHE A 18 -2.97 -23.14 -1.99
CA PHE A 18 -2.83 -23.12 -0.54
C PHE A 18 -3.99 -23.89 0.09
N SER A 19 -3.86 -24.27 1.34
CA SER A 19 -4.80 -25.11 2.08
C SER A 19 -5.51 -24.35 3.20
N THR A 20 -4.89 -23.30 3.73
CA THR A 20 -5.42 -22.50 4.85
C THR A 20 -5.28 -21.00 4.60
N ASP A 21 -6.04 -20.20 5.34
CA ASP A 21 -5.95 -18.74 5.29
C ASP A 21 -4.57 -18.26 5.75
N GLU A 22 -4.01 -18.88 6.80
CA GLU A 22 -2.64 -18.63 7.25
C GLU A 22 -1.60 -18.87 6.16
N GLU A 23 -1.69 -19.99 5.43
CA GLU A 23 -0.76 -20.30 4.34
C GLU A 23 -0.89 -19.29 3.18
N ALA A 24 -2.11 -18.90 2.82
CA ALA A 24 -2.35 -17.89 1.80
C ALA A 24 -1.70 -16.54 2.18
N ILE A 25 -1.85 -16.13 3.44
CA ILE A 25 -1.27 -14.91 3.98
C ILE A 25 0.26 -15.00 3.99
N GLU A 26 0.84 -16.13 4.40
CA GLU A 26 2.28 -16.35 4.39
C GLU A 26 2.83 -16.28 2.96
N LEU A 27 2.20 -16.96 2.01
CA LEU A 27 2.59 -16.94 0.60
C LEU A 27 2.53 -15.54 0.00
N ALA A 28 1.43 -14.81 0.22
CA ALA A 28 1.27 -13.44 -0.28
C ALA A 28 2.31 -12.50 0.32
N ASN A 29 2.57 -12.63 1.62
CA ASN A 29 3.53 -11.79 2.34
C ASN A 29 4.99 -12.17 2.09
N ARG A 30 5.28 -13.33 1.49
CA ARG A 30 6.66 -13.77 1.21
C ARG A 30 7.36 -12.89 0.18
N SER A 31 6.60 -12.18 -0.65
CA SER A 31 7.14 -11.21 -1.59
C SER A 31 7.87 -10.08 -0.88
N GLU A 32 8.98 -9.61 -1.46
CA GLU A 32 9.63 -8.36 -1.05
C GLU A 32 8.85 -7.11 -1.50
N TYR A 33 7.95 -7.28 -2.48
CA TYR A 33 7.06 -6.27 -3.01
C TYR A 33 5.73 -6.23 -2.25
N GLY A 34 5.06 -5.08 -2.31
CA GLY A 34 3.80 -4.85 -1.61
C GLY A 34 3.03 -3.68 -2.21
N LEU A 35 2.80 -3.70 -3.52
CA LEU A 35 2.03 -2.66 -4.22
C LEU A 35 0.53 -2.87 -4.07
N ALA A 36 -0.05 -3.80 -4.84
CA ALA A 36 -1.47 -4.11 -4.84
C ALA A 36 -1.72 -5.58 -4.47
N ALA A 37 -2.82 -5.84 -3.76
CA ALA A 37 -3.31 -7.19 -3.47
C ALA A 37 -4.85 -7.24 -3.59
N ALA A 38 -5.37 -8.44 -3.84
CA ALA A 38 -6.80 -8.68 -3.90
C ALA A 38 -7.19 -9.98 -3.19
N VAL A 39 -8.36 -10.00 -2.56
CA VAL A 39 -8.95 -11.18 -1.94
C VAL A 39 -10.37 -11.38 -2.45
N ILE A 40 -10.62 -12.50 -3.12
CA ILE A 40 -11.95 -12.86 -3.63
C ILE A 40 -12.58 -13.93 -2.74
N SER A 41 -13.75 -13.66 -2.17
CA SER A 41 -14.50 -14.60 -1.34
C SER A 41 -15.97 -14.21 -1.24
N PRO A 42 -16.91 -15.18 -1.24
CA PRO A 42 -18.32 -14.91 -0.95
C PRO A 42 -18.54 -14.46 0.51
N ASN A 43 -17.60 -14.76 1.42
CA ASN A 43 -17.63 -14.26 2.79
C ASN A 43 -16.70 -13.05 2.90
N VAL A 44 -17.30 -11.85 2.89
CA VAL A 44 -16.59 -10.57 2.99
C VAL A 44 -15.82 -10.46 4.31
N GLY A 45 -16.40 -10.91 5.43
CA GLY A 45 -15.72 -10.86 6.73
C GLY A 45 -14.42 -11.67 6.75
N ARG A 46 -14.41 -12.86 6.13
CA ARG A 46 -13.19 -13.66 5.94
C ARG A 46 -12.20 -12.95 5.02
N ALA A 47 -12.66 -12.39 3.90
CA ALA A 47 -11.77 -11.68 2.97
C ALA A 47 -11.11 -10.46 3.59
N THR A 48 -11.87 -9.65 4.33
CA THR A 48 -11.36 -8.51 5.08
C THR A 48 -10.35 -8.95 6.13
N ALA A 49 -10.65 -10.01 6.92
CA ALA A 49 -9.72 -10.52 7.92
C ALA A 49 -8.40 -11.05 7.34
N ILE A 50 -8.43 -11.63 6.13
CA ILE A 50 -7.22 -12.00 5.38
C ILE A 50 -6.50 -10.72 4.91
N GLY A 51 -7.25 -9.81 4.26
CA GLY A 51 -6.74 -8.57 3.69
C GLY A 51 -6.01 -7.68 4.70
N ASP A 52 -6.55 -7.54 5.91
CA ASP A 52 -5.95 -6.78 7.02
C ASP A 52 -4.55 -7.28 7.43
N ARG A 53 -4.22 -8.53 7.08
CA ARG A 53 -2.92 -9.18 7.36
C ARG A 53 -1.97 -9.15 6.17
N LEU A 54 -2.39 -8.64 5.00
CA LEU A 54 -1.55 -8.52 3.82
C LEU A 54 -0.72 -7.24 3.87
N ARG A 55 0.57 -7.34 3.54
CA ARG A 55 1.50 -6.22 3.50
C ARG A 55 1.53 -5.57 2.12
N CYS A 56 0.50 -4.79 1.82
CA CYS A 56 0.39 -4.03 0.57
C CYS A 56 0.03 -2.56 0.83
N GLY A 57 0.12 -1.73 -0.20
CA GLY A 57 -0.37 -0.36 -0.17
C GLY A 57 -1.82 -0.22 -0.65
N MET A 58 -2.21 -1.03 -1.63
CA MET A 58 -3.57 -1.09 -2.17
C MET A 58 -4.16 -2.49 -1.98
N LEU A 59 -5.33 -2.57 -1.35
CA LEU A 59 -6.04 -3.81 -1.07
C LEU A 59 -7.45 -3.74 -1.63
N HIS A 60 -7.83 -4.78 -2.39
CA HIS A 60 -9.15 -4.89 -3.00
C HIS A 60 -9.88 -6.15 -2.51
N ILE A 61 -11.07 -5.98 -1.94
CA ILE A 61 -11.94 -7.10 -1.55
C ILE A 61 -12.99 -7.29 -2.62
N ASN A 62 -13.04 -8.50 -3.21
CA ASN A 62 -13.95 -8.84 -4.31
C ASN A 62 -13.79 -7.97 -5.57
N ASP A 63 -12.57 -7.54 -5.87
CA ASP A 63 -12.20 -6.86 -7.10
C ASP A 63 -10.78 -7.26 -7.55
N GLN A 64 -10.37 -6.85 -8.73
CA GLN A 64 -9.05 -7.13 -9.30
C GLN A 64 -7.92 -6.31 -8.65
N THR A 65 -6.67 -6.70 -8.90
CA THR A 65 -5.48 -5.94 -8.45
C THR A 65 -5.21 -4.68 -9.28
N VAL A 66 -5.87 -4.53 -10.43
CA VAL A 66 -5.69 -3.41 -11.36
C VAL A 66 -6.80 -2.40 -11.16
N ALA A 67 -6.55 -1.40 -10.34
CA ALA A 67 -7.43 -0.26 -10.13
C ALA A 67 -6.59 0.98 -9.80
N ASP A 68 -7.01 2.14 -10.32
CA ASP A 68 -6.42 3.44 -10.01
C ASP A 68 -7.50 4.52 -10.14
N GLU A 69 -7.52 5.43 -9.17
CA GLU A 69 -8.42 6.58 -9.13
C GLU A 69 -7.68 7.76 -8.52
N CYS A 70 -7.76 8.93 -9.16
CA CYS A 70 -7.02 10.13 -8.74
C CYS A 70 -7.33 10.63 -7.32
N ILE A 71 -8.46 10.22 -6.76
CA ILE A 71 -8.89 10.60 -5.41
C ILE A 71 -8.33 9.68 -4.31
N ASN A 72 -7.83 8.49 -4.68
CA ASN A 72 -7.31 7.51 -3.75
C ASN A 72 -5.78 7.56 -3.72
N SER A 73 -5.20 7.19 -2.59
CA SER A 73 -3.75 7.13 -2.44
C SER A 73 -3.19 5.93 -3.21
N PHE A 74 -2.30 6.18 -4.17
CA PHE A 74 -1.58 5.16 -4.92
C PHE A 74 -0.14 5.03 -4.43
N GLY A 75 0.22 3.85 -3.94
CA GLY A 75 1.55 3.60 -3.38
C GLY A 75 1.71 2.19 -2.85
N GLY A 76 2.95 1.83 -2.48
CA GLY A 76 3.31 0.49 -2.05
C GLY A 76 4.23 0.46 -0.84
N ARG A 77 4.55 -0.76 -0.41
CA ARG A 77 5.46 -1.05 0.71
C ARG A 77 6.62 -1.93 0.24
N GLY A 78 7.69 -1.98 1.04
CA GLY A 78 8.85 -2.85 0.79
C GLY A 78 9.62 -2.39 -0.44
N ALA A 79 9.95 -3.32 -1.33
CA ALA A 79 10.61 -3.00 -2.60
C ALA A 79 9.71 -2.19 -3.56
N SER A 80 8.40 -2.11 -3.30
CA SER A 80 7.47 -1.27 -4.07
C SER A 80 7.48 0.20 -3.67
N GLY A 81 8.25 0.59 -2.65
CA GLY A 81 8.36 1.98 -2.18
C GLY A 81 8.01 2.16 -0.71
N ASN A 82 7.96 3.41 -0.28
CA ASN A 82 7.84 3.82 1.12
C ASN A 82 6.62 4.69 1.42
N GLY A 83 5.55 4.60 0.64
CA GLY A 83 4.35 5.41 0.84
C GLY A 83 3.55 5.61 -0.45
N CYS A 84 2.65 6.57 -0.38
CA CYS A 84 1.84 7.07 -1.49
C CYS A 84 2.46 8.35 -2.03
N SER A 85 2.69 8.40 -3.35
CA SER A 85 3.27 9.56 -4.05
C SER A 85 2.41 10.05 -5.22
N ALA A 86 1.22 9.47 -5.38
CA ALA A 86 0.25 9.85 -6.39
C ALA A 86 -1.18 9.72 -5.85
N GLY A 87 -2.01 10.72 -6.11
CA GLY A 87 -3.41 10.75 -5.74
C GLY A 87 -3.66 11.09 -4.26
N SER A 88 -4.90 11.48 -3.99
CA SER A 88 -5.38 11.87 -2.66
C SER A 88 -4.64 13.09 -2.05
N PRO A 89 -5.00 13.54 -0.82
CA PRO A 89 -4.22 14.52 -0.07
C PRO A 89 -2.75 14.14 0.17
N SER A 90 -2.33 12.89 -0.04
CA SER A 90 -0.91 12.48 0.03
C SER A 90 -0.02 13.29 -0.91
N ASP A 91 -0.55 13.67 -2.08
CA ASP A 91 0.15 14.54 -3.04
C ASP A 91 0.51 15.91 -2.46
N TRP A 92 -0.27 16.43 -1.52
CA TRP A 92 0.05 17.73 -0.91
C TRP A 92 1.33 17.65 -0.10
N GLU A 93 1.55 16.56 0.62
CA GLU A 93 2.78 16.36 1.39
C GLU A 93 3.99 16.14 0.47
N GLU A 94 3.80 15.48 -0.67
CA GLU A 94 4.88 15.20 -1.64
C GLU A 94 5.28 16.43 -2.46
N TYR A 95 4.30 17.22 -2.91
CA TYR A 95 4.51 18.35 -3.82
C TYR A 95 4.42 19.73 -3.16
N SER A 96 4.29 19.79 -1.84
CA SER A 96 4.36 21.05 -1.07
C SER A 96 5.41 20.98 0.03
N GLN A 97 5.64 22.11 0.71
CA GLN A 97 6.59 22.20 1.82
C GLN A 97 5.94 22.99 2.97
N TRP A 98 6.03 22.46 4.18
CA TRP A 98 5.52 23.13 5.37
C TRP A 98 6.38 24.34 5.73
N GLN A 99 5.75 25.50 5.86
CA GLN A 99 6.38 26.70 6.42
C GLN A 99 5.79 27.00 7.80
N TRP A 100 6.59 26.80 8.84
CA TRP A 100 6.23 27.22 10.19
C TRP A 100 6.51 28.72 10.37
N VAL A 101 5.45 29.49 10.65
CA VAL A 101 5.54 30.95 10.83
C VAL A 101 5.09 31.32 12.23
N THR A 102 5.93 32.09 12.92
CA THR A 102 5.58 32.73 14.20
C THR A 102 5.52 34.23 14.03
N VAL A 103 4.43 34.86 14.51
CA VAL A 103 4.27 36.32 14.49
C VAL A 103 4.06 36.82 15.91
N LYS A 104 4.84 37.82 16.32
CA LYS A 104 4.66 38.53 17.60
C LYS A 104 4.65 40.02 17.32
N ASN A 105 3.73 40.75 17.96
CA ASN A 105 3.67 42.21 17.83
C ASN A 105 4.88 42.91 18.46
N GLN A 106 5.58 42.25 19.39
CA GLN A 106 6.80 42.72 20.03
C GLN A 106 7.75 41.54 20.27
N ALA A 107 9.07 41.81 20.20
CA ALA A 107 10.07 40.81 20.54
C ALA A 107 9.92 40.41 22.02
N PRO A 108 9.89 39.10 22.35
CA PRO A 108 9.84 38.67 23.74
C PRO A 108 11.16 39.00 24.44
N THR A 109 11.11 39.18 25.75
CA THR A 109 12.34 39.20 26.56
C THR A 109 12.92 37.80 26.61
N TYR A 110 14.17 37.65 26.19
CA TYR A 110 14.91 36.41 26.31
C TYR A 110 15.59 36.35 27.70
N PRO A 111 15.83 35.14 28.23
CA PRO A 111 16.41 34.98 29.57
C PRO A 111 17.89 35.39 29.66
N PHE A 112 18.51 35.79 28.55
CA PHE A 112 19.89 36.28 28.44
C PHE A 112 19.94 37.51 27.53
#